data_AF-A0AAU7Z101-F1
#
_entry.id   AF-A0AAU7Z101-F1
#
_cell.length_a   1.000
_cell.length_b   1.000
_cell.length_c   1.000
_cell.angle_alpha   90.00
_cell.angle_beta   90.00
_cell.angle_gamma   90.00
#
_symmetry.space_group_name_H-M   'P 1'
#
loop_
_entity.id
_entity.type
_entity.pdbx_description
1 polymer ?
#
loop_
_entity_poly.entity_id
_entity_poly.type
_entity_poly.pdbx_seq_one_letter_code
_entity_poly.pdbx_strand_id
1 'polypeptide(L)'
;MIPALKEGNARAKIRTGGVTADAIPSVEQVAEFLAACAEAKVPFKATAGLHHPLRSVQRLTYEPGSASALMNGFINVFVAAIIAYYGATEEKVLAVLNEHDPTAFRWSRHALAWCDQELSAEQIREARENFAIGFGSCSFTEPIADLLDLGWLS
;
A
#
# COMPACT_ATOMS: atom_id res chain seq x y z
N MET A 1 19.44 -0.63 8.91
CA MET A 1 19.61 -0.96 7.47
C MET A 1 19.03 0.13 6.56
N ILE A 2 17.80 0.60 6.77
CA ILE A 2 17.20 1.69 5.96
C ILE A 2 18.00 3.01 6.00
N PRO A 3 18.50 3.51 7.15
CA PRO A 3 19.29 4.75 7.17
C PRO A 3 20.54 4.72 6.28
N ALA A 4 21.18 3.54 6.13
CA ALA A 4 22.35 3.36 5.28
C ALA A 4 22.04 3.51 3.77
N LEU A 5 20.78 3.33 3.33
CA LEU A 5 20.39 3.53 1.92
C LEU A 5 20.44 5.00 1.52
N LYS A 6 20.20 5.91 2.47
CA LYS A 6 20.25 7.35 2.24
C LYS A 6 21.64 7.81 1.83
N GLU A 7 22.67 7.25 2.47
CA GLU A 7 24.08 7.55 2.19
C GLU A 7 24.49 7.10 0.78
N GLY A 8 23.87 6.03 0.26
CA GLY A 8 24.12 5.50 -1.08
C GLY A 8 23.22 6.05 -2.19
N ASN A 9 22.38 7.05 -1.91
CA ASN A 9 21.34 7.54 -2.84
C ASN A 9 20.44 6.42 -3.41
N ALA A 10 20.20 5.39 -2.60
CA ALA A 10 19.40 4.23 -2.96
C ALA A 10 17.96 4.39 -2.46
N ARG A 11 17.04 3.61 -3.04
CA ARG A 11 15.63 3.52 -2.62
C ARG A 11 15.35 2.17 -2.00
N ALA A 12 14.48 2.15 -1.00
CA ALA A 12 14.02 0.92 -0.38
C ALA A 12 13.06 0.15 -1.30
N LYS A 13 12.93 -1.15 -1.05
CA LYS A 13 11.98 -2.01 -1.75
C LYS A 13 11.42 -3.02 -0.77
N ILE A 14 10.09 -3.16 -0.76
CA ILE A 14 9.38 -4.25 -0.08
C ILE A 14 8.78 -5.21 -1.11
N ARG A 15 8.81 -6.51 -0.81
CA ARG A 15 8.01 -7.52 -1.52
C ARG A 15 6.76 -7.79 -0.71
N THR A 16 5.59 -7.76 -1.34
CA THR A 16 4.28 -7.83 -0.68
C THR A 16 3.50 -9.10 -0.99
N GLY A 17 4.13 -10.07 -1.68
CA GLY A 17 3.48 -11.31 -2.07
C GLY A 17 4.36 -12.25 -2.88
N GLY A 18 3.77 -13.39 -3.24
CA GLY A 18 4.37 -14.49 -3.99
C GLY A 18 3.34 -15.59 -4.23
N VAL A 19 3.78 -16.76 -4.69
CA VAL A 19 2.91 -17.91 -5.01
C VAL A 19 2.56 -18.78 -3.80
N THR A 20 3.05 -18.41 -2.62
CA THR A 20 2.80 -19.09 -1.36
C THR A 20 2.34 -18.08 -0.31
N ALA A 21 1.56 -18.53 0.68
CA ALA A 21 1.00 -17.63 1.70
C ALA A 21 2.08 -16.99 2.58
N ASP A 22 3.17 -17.70 2.87
CA ASP A 22 4.33 -17.23 3.65
C ASP A 22 5.17 -16.17 2.91
N ALA A 23 4.98 -16.00 1.60
CA ALA A 23 5.60 -14.94 0.82
C ALA A 23 4.87 -13.58 0.95
N ILE A 24 3.71 -13.54 1.59
CA ILE A 24 2.95 -12.32 1.87
C ILE A 24 3.35 -11.81 3.26
N PRO A 25 3.97 -10.64 3.39
CA PRO A 25 4.31 -10.08 4.69
C PRO A 25 3.06 -9.75 5.49
N SER A 26 3.15 -9.89 6.80
CA SER A 26 2.11 -9.43 7.72
C SER A 26 1.97 -7.91 7.68
N VAL A 27 0.84 -7.39 8.14
CA VAL A 27 0.60 -5.93 8.21
C VAL A 27 1.59 -5.25 9.16
N GLU A 28 2.04 -5.93 10.20
CA GLU A 28 3.08 -5.46 11.13
C GLU A 28 4.42 -5.32 10.43
N GLN A 29 4.83 -6.30 9.63
CA GLN A 29 6.06 -6.21 8.84
C GLN A 29 6.00 -5.09 7.80
N VAL A 30 4.83 -4.86 7.19
CA VAL A 30 4.62 -3.74 6.27
C VAL A 30 4.66 -2.41 7.03
N ALA A 31 4.00 -2.30 8.18
CA ALA A 31 3.99 -1.10 9.01
C ALA A 31 5.40 -0.72 9.49
N GLU A 32 6.16 -1.68 10.00
CA GLU A 32 7.56 -1.49 10.43
C GLU A 32 8.41 -0.97 9.26
N PHE A 33 8.27 -1.57 8.07
CA PHE A 33 8.98 -1.11 6.88
C PHE A 33 8.62 0.33 6.49
N LEU A 34 7.32 0.66 6.48
CA LEU A 34 6.84 2.00 6.13
C LEU A 34 7.32 3.05 7.13
N ALA A 35 7.23 2.75 8.43
CA ALA A 35 7.69 3.62 9.51
C ALA A 35 9.21 3.87 9.40
N ALA A 36 10.01 2.83 9.21
CA ALA A 36 11.46 2.96 9.05
C ALA A 36 11.85 3.79 7.81
N CYS A 37 11.11 3.65 6.70
CA CYS A 37 11.32 4.47 5.51
C CYS A 37 10.94 5.94 5.77
N ALA A 38 9.82 6.19 6.43
CA ALA A 38 9.34 7.54 6.76
C ALA A 38 10.32 8.27 7.70
N GLU A 39 10.74 7.61 8.79
CA GLU A 39 11.70 8.15 9.75
C GLU A 39 13.04 8.50 9.09
N ALA A 40 13.57 7.60 8.25
CA ALA A 40 14.82 7.83 7.55
C ALA A 40 14.70 8.80 6.35
N LYS A 41 13.47 9.15 5.93
CA LYS A 41 13.16 9.86 4.69
C LYS A 41 13.75 9.16 3.46
N VAL A 42 13.61 7.85 3.40
CA VAL A 42 14.06 7.01 2.28
C VAL A 42 12.87 6.64 1.40
N PRO A 43 12.85 7.03 0.12
CA PRO A 43 11.77 6.64 -0.79
C PRO A 43 11.77 5.13 -1.01
N PHE A 44 10.58 4.55 -1.26
CA PHE A 44 10.43 3.14 -1.51
C PHE A 44 9.53 2.82 -2.71
N LYS A 45 9.60 1.56 -3.15
CA LYS A 45 8.58 0.95 -3.99
C LYS A 45 8.13 -0.38 -3.42
N ALA A 46 6.86 -0.72 -3.62
CA ALA A 46 6.32 -2.04 -3.30
C ALA A 46 6.32 -2.93 -4.54
N THR A 47 6.45 -4.24 -4.38
CA THR A 47 6.53 -5.17 -5.52
C THR A 47 5.91 -6.51 -5.17
N ALA A 48 5.40 -7.23 -6.17
CA ALA A 48 4.79 -8.55 -6.05
C ALA A 48 3.53 -8.55 -5.17
N GLY A 49 2.35 -8.79 -5.76
CA GLY A 49 1.12 -9.08 -4.99
C GLY A 49 0.17 -7.90 -4.75
N LEU A 50 0.45 -6.70 -5.28
CA LEU A 50 -0.44 -5.54 -5.14
C LEU A 50 -1.39 -5.40 -6.34
N HIS A 51 -2.29 -6.38 -6.48
CA HIS A 51 -3.27 -6.47 -7.58
C HIS A 51 -4.60 -5.81 -7.24
N HIS A 52 -4.97 -5.81 -5.96
CA HIS A 52 -6.28 -5.41 -5.48
C HIS A 52 -6.17 -4.12 -4.66
N PRO A 53 -7.17 -3.22 -4.71
CA PRO A 53 -7.12 -1.94 -4.01
C PRO A 53 -7.11 -2.15 -2.50
N LEU A 54 -7.90 -3.10 -2.01
CA LEU A 54 -8.11 -3.37 -0.59
C LEU A 54 -7.57 -4.72 -0.16
N ARG A 55 -7.22 -4.82 1.12
CA ARG A 55 -6.82 -6.05 1.77
C ARG A 55 -7.95 -7.06 1.62
N SER A 56 -7.67 -8.21 1.04
CA SER A 56 -8.72 -9.18 0.70
C SER A 56 -8.16 -10.58 0.52
N VAL A 57 -9.02 -11.59 0.66
CA VAL A 57 -8.64 -12.98 0.39
C VAL A 57 -8.69 -13.22 -1.11
N GLN A 58 -7.55 -13.59 -1.69
CA GLN A 58 -7.35 -13.70 -3.13
C GLN A 58 -6.58 -14.96 -3.47
N ARG A 59 -6.76 -15.47 -4.70
CA ARG A 59 -6.01 -16.64 -5.17
C ARG A 59 -4.54 -16.30 -5.35
N LEU A 60 -3.64 -17.17 -4.89
CA LEU A 60 -2.18 -17.01 -5.00
C LEU A 60 -1.69 -17.08 -6.45
N THR A 61 -2.40 -17.80 -7.31
CA THR A 61 -2.12 -17.94 -8.74
C THR A 61 -3.42 -18.00 -9.55
N TYR A 62 -3.31 -17.91 -10.87
CA TYR A 62 -4.44 -18.05 -11.79
C TYR A 62 -4.89 -19.50 -12.02
N GLU A 63 -4.12 -20.47 -11.57
CA GLU A 63 -4.38 -21.88 -11.83
C GLU A 63 -5.70 -22.34 -11.17
N PRO A 64 -6.46 -23.23 -11.84
CA PRO A 64 -7.62 -23.87 -11.23
C PRO A 64 -7.23 -24.58 -9.93
N GLY A 65 -7.98 -24.33 -8.85
CA GLY A 65 -7.70 -24.92 -7.54
C GLY A 65 -6.54 -24.27 -6.77
N SER A 66 -5.98 -23.16 -7.26
CA SER A 66 -4.98 -22.39 -6.49
C SER A 66 -5.50 -22.06 -5.10
N ALA A 67 -4.64 -22.25 -4.09
CA ALA A 67 -4.91 -21.79 -2.75
C ALA A 67 -5.11 -20.26 -2.72
N SER A 68 -5.86 -19.79 -1.73
CA SER A 68 -6.10 -18.37 -1.48
C SER A 68 -5.41 -17.94 -0.19
N ALA A 69 -5.03 -16.67 -0.12
CA ALA A 69 -4.43 -16.05 1.05
C ALA A 69 -4.92 -14.61 1.20
N LEU A 70 -4.78 -14.06 2.41
CA LEU A 70 -5.08 -12.67 2.69
C LEU A 70 -3.94 -11.80 2.14
N MET A 71 -4.21 -11.01 1.10
CA MET A 71 -3.24 -10.15 0.43
C MET A 71 -3.39 -8.70 0.85
N ASN A 72 -2.30 -7.93 0.79
CA ASN A 72 -2.30 -6.48 1.04
C ASN A 72 -2.93 -5.73 -0.15
N GLY A 73 -3.71 -4.69 0.13
CA GLY A 73 -4.26 -3.80 -0.90
C GLY A 73 -3.32 -2.65 -1.26
N PHE A 74 -3.25 -2.26 -2.54
CA PHE A 74 -2.37 -1.15 -2.94
C PHE A 74 -2.84 0.20 -2.39
N ILE A 75 -4.15 0.41 -2.20
CA ILE A 75 -4.68 1.61 -1.54
C ILE A 75 -4.32 1.58 -0.06
N ASN A 76 -4.48 0.44 0.63
CA ASN A 76 -4.06 0.33 2.02
C ASN A 76 -2.57 0.68 2.20
N VAL A 77 -1.69 0.07 1.40
CA VAL A 77 -0.23 0.29 1.51
C VAL A 77 0.13 1.75 1.23
N PHE A 78 -0.46 2.38 0.21
CA PHE A 78 -0.12 3.75 -0.15
C PHE A 78 -0.68 4.77 0.83
N VAL A 79 -1.92 4.59 1.30
CA VAL A 79 -2.50 5.47 2.32
C VAL A 79 -1.71 5.35 3.62
N ALA A 80 -1.40 4.12 4.05
CA ALA A 80 -0.58 3.85 5.24
C ALA A 80 0.80 4.52 5.13
N ALA A 81 1.44 4.43 3.96
CA ALA A 81 2.72 5.08 3.72
C ALA A 81 2.64 6.61 3.79
N ILE A 82 1.60 7.20 3.19
CA ILE A 82 1.44 8.66 3.17
C ILE A 82 1.14 9.19 4.58
N ILE A 83 0.26 8.54 5.35
CA ILE A 83 0.02 8.98 6.73
C ILE A 83 1.26 8.81 7.61
N ALA A 84 2.06 7.74 7.42
CA ALA A 84 3.33 7.55 8.13
C ALA A 84 4.33 8.67 7.78
N TYR A 85 4.41 9.05 6.51
CA TYR A 85 5.25 10.15 6.04
C TYR A 85 4.89 11.50 6.69
N TYR A 86 3.60 11.73 6.96
CA TYR A 86 3.12 12.91 7.69
C TYR A 86 3.06 12.74 9.21
N GLY A 87 3.66 11.68 9.76
CA GLY A 87 3.86 11.50 11.20
C GLY A 87 2.68 10.89 11.96
N ALA A 88 1.79 10.15 11.28
CA ALA A 88 0.78 9.35 11.97
C ALA A 88 1.41 8.26 12.85
N THR A 89 0.69 7.84 13.88
CA THR A 89 1.12 6.78 14.80
C THR A 89 1.14 5.42 14.10
N GLU A 90 1.96 4.49 14.60
CA GLU A 90 2.00 3.10 14.13
C GLU A 90 0.62 2.43 14.21
N GLU A 91 -0.16 2.72 15.25
CA GLU A 91 -1.54 2.25 15.39
C GLU A 91 -2.42 2.65 14.19
N LYS A 92 -2.31 3.90 13.72
CA LYS A 92 -3.06 4.38 12.55
C LYS A 92 -2.57 3.72 11.26
N VAL A 93 -1.25 3.55 11.12
CA VAL A 93 -0.65 2.84 9.98
C VAL A 93 -1.16 1.41 9.91
N LEU A 94 -1.15 0.68 11.03
CA LEU A 94 -1.69 -0.68 11.14
C LEU A 94 -3.18 -0.74 10.85
N ALA A 95 -3.96 0.22 11.34
CA ALA A 95 -5.39 0.27 11.10
C ALA A 95 -5.72 0.47 9.62
N VAL A 96 -5.03 1.37 8.90
CA VAL A 96 -5.18 1.50 7.44
C VAL A 96 -4.80 0.21 6.72
N LEU A 97 -3.70 -0.43 7.13
CA LEU A 97 -3.23 -1.67 6.49
C LEU A 97 -4.23 -2.82 6.67
N ASN A 98 -4.98 -2.83 7.76
CA ASN A 98 -6.04 -3.81 8.05
C ASN A 98 -7.42 -3.41 7.53
N GLU A 99 -7.57 -2.28 6.85
CA GLU A 99 -8.89 -1.86 6.36
C GLU A 99 -9.35 -2.75 5.20
N HIS A 100 -10.56 -3.26 5.33
CA HIS A 100 -11.24 -4.13 4.37
C HIS A 100 -12.49 -3.48 3.76
N ASP A 101 -13.08 -2.50 4.46
CA ASP A 101 -14.30 -1.83 4.05
C ASP A 101 -14.00 -0.69 3.07
N PRO A 102 -14.46 -0.76 1.81
CA PRO A 102 -14.28 0.34 0.86
C PRO A 102 -14.97 1.62 1.32
N THR A 103 -16.05 1.55 2.10
CA THR A 103 -16.77 2.74 2.55
C THR A 103 -15.99 3.56 3.58
N ALA A 104 -14.93 3.00 4.16
CA ALA A 104 -13.98 3.72 5.01
C ALA A 104 -13.17 4.77 4.23
N PHE A 105 -12.99 4.57 2.90
CA PHE A 105 -12.29 5.50 2.02
C PHE A 105 -13.27 6.38 1.26
N ARG A 106 -13.19 7.69 1.51
CA ARG A 106 -14.01 8.70 0.85
C ARG A 106 -13.15 9.55 -0.08
N TRP A 107 -13.51 9.53 -1.36
CA TRP A 107 -12.76 10.20 -2.42
C TRP A 107 -13.42 11.52 -2.81
N SER A 108 -12.59 12.53 -3.02
CA SER A 108 -12.99 13.79 -3.65
C SER A 108 -11.87 14.28 -4.57
N ARG A 109 -12.13 15.33 -5.35
CA ARG A 109 -11.10 15.98 -6.17
C ARG A 109 -9.97 16.62 -5.35
N HIS A 110 -10.22 16.91 -4.07
CA HIS A 110 -9.31 17.70 -3.24
C HIS A 110 -8.65 16.91 -2.12
N ALA A 111 -9.21 15.76 -1.76
CA ALA A 111 -8.72 14.94 -0.66
C ALA A 111 -9.21 13.50 -0.75
N LEU A 112 -8.44 12.61 -0.13
CA LEU A 112 -8.84 11.29 0.31
C LEU A 112 -9.02 11.34 1.83
N ALA A 113 -10.19 10.95 2.32
CA ALA A 113 -10.41 10.72 3.74
C ALA A 113 -10.46 9.22 4.03
N TRP A 114 -9.80 8.81 5.11
CA TRP A 114 -9.93 7.48 5.72
C TRP A 114 -10.17 7.67 7.21
N CYS A 115 -11.31 7.20 7.72
CA CYS A 115 -11.74 7.41 9.11
C CYS A 115 -11.65 8.89 9.55
N ASP A 116 -10.78 9.21 10.51
CA ASP A 116 -10.48 10.54 11.04
C ASP A 116 -9.28 11.22 10.35
N GLN A 117 -8.64 10.54 9.40
CA GLN A 117 -7.52 11.07 8.61
C GLN A 117 -8.03 11.68 7.31
N GLU A 118 -7.48 12.84 6.96
CA GLU A 118 -7.68 13.48 5.67
C GLU A 118 -6.33 13.78 5.03
N LEU A 119 -6.16 13.33 3.80
CA LEU A 119 -4.99 13.57 2.97
C LEU A 119 -5.41 14.44 1.79
N SER A 120 -4.94 15.67 1.73
CA SER A 120 -5.18 16.53 0.57
C SER A 120 -4.53 15.96 -0.69
N ALA A 121 -5.07 16.31 -1.86
CA ALA A 121 -4.52 15.94 -3.15
C ALA A 121 -3.05 16.38 -3.30
N GLU A 122 -2.70 17.52 -2.71
CA GLU A 122 -1.33 18.02 -2.70
C GLU A 122 -0.39 17.17 -1.84
N GLN A 123 -0.83 16.76 -0.64
CA GLN A 123 -0.06 15.84 0.21
C GLN A 123 0.13 14.48 -0.47
N ILE A 124 -0.92 13.96 -1.12
CA ILE A 124 -0.83 12.70 -1.86
C ILE A 124 0.17 12.83 -3.01
N ARG A 125 0.13 13.94 -3.75
CA ARG A 125 1.05 14.22 -4.86
C ARG A 125 2.49 14.30 -4.37
N GLU A 126 2.76 15.10 -3.34
CA GLU A 126 4.09 15.25 -2.75
C GLU A 126 4.66 13.90 -2.30
N ALA A 127 3.88 13.11 -1.56
CA ALA A 127 4.33 11.82 -1.04
C ALA A 127 4.53 10.79 -2.16
N ARG A 128 3.71 10.78 -3.22
CA ARG A 128 3.92 9.89 -4.37
C ARG A 128 5.15 10.24 -5.20
N GLU A 129 5.48 11.52 -5.32
CA GLU A 129 6.68 11.99 -6.04
C GLU A 129 7.97 11.70 -5.27
N ASN A 130 7.94 11.85 -3.94
CA ASN A 130 9.16 11.87 -3.13
C ASN A 130 9.34 10.66 -2.22
N PHE A 131 8.30 9.88 -1.93
CA PHE A 131 8.35 8.83 -0.91
C PHE A 131 7.79 7.48 -1.38
N ALA A 132 6.49 7.40 -1.65
CA ALA A 132 5.80 6.19 -2.10
C ALA A 132 5.78 6.14 -3.65
N ILE A 133 6.90 5.74 -4.25
CA ILE A 133 7.18 5.98 -5.68
C ILE A 133 6.30 5.14 -6.62
N GLY A 134 5.94 3.92 -6.20
CA GLY A 134 5.13 3.04 -7.05
C GLY A 134 5.04 1.62 -6.54
N PHE A 135 4.17 0.85 -7.17
CA PHE A 135 4.04 -0.58 -6.93
C PHE A 135 4.13 -1.39 -8.23
N GLY A 136 4.48 -2.66 -8.10
CA GLY A 136 4.43 -3.62 -9.20
C GLY A 136 3.24 -4.55 -9.09
N SER A 137 2.45 -4.63 -10.17
CA SER A 137 1.42 -5.64 -10.40
C SER A 137 1.78 -6.43 -11.66
N CYS A 138 1.52 -7.74 -11.68
CA CYS A 138 1.71 -8.56 -12.89
C CYS A 138 0.56 -8.37 -13.89
N SER A 139 -0.48 -7.62 -13.52
CA SER A 139 -1.62 -7.27 -14.36
C SER A 139 -1.91 -5.78 -14.26
N PHE A 140 -2.19 -5.14 -15.40
CA PHE A 140 -2.76 -3.79 -15.42
C PHE A 140 -4.28 -3.82 -15.37
N THR A 141 -4.90 -4.93 -15.76
CA THR A 141 -6.36 -5.04 -15.89
C THR A 141 -7.02 -5.20 -14.54
N GLU A 142 -6.47 -6.00 -13.63
CA GLU A 142 -7.11 -6.27 -12.32
C GLU A 142 -7.18 -5.03 -11.44
N PRO A 143 -6.10 -4.24 -11.23
CA PRO A 143 -6.20 -3.04 -10.42
C PRO A 143 -7.22 -2.04 -10.97
N ILE A 144 -7.32 -1.93 -12.30
CA ILE A 144 -8.28 -1.02 -12.95
C ILE A 144 -9.70 -1.55 -12.79
N ALA A 145 -9.94 -2.83 -13.06
CA ALA A 145 -11.25 -3.46 -12.94
C ALA A 145 -11.80 -3.33 -11.51
N ASP A 146 -10.98 -3.66 -10.51
CA ASP A 146 -11.39 -3.55 -9.11
C ASP A 146 -11.71 -2.10 -8.71
N LEU A 147 -10.95 -1.11 -9.21
CA LEU A 147 -11.25 0.31 -8.94
C LEU A 147 -12.55 0.77 -9.62
N LEU A 148 -12.85 0.26 -10.81
CA LEU A 148 -14.12 0.52 -11.50
C LEU A 148 -15.29 -0.13 -10.74
N ASP A 149 -15.12 -1.37 -10.27
CA ASP A 149 -16.14 -2.09 -9.50
C ASP A 149 -16.44 -1.40 -8.15
N LEU A 150 -15.42 -0.78 -7.54
CA LEU A 150 -15.58 0.07 -6.35
C LEU A 150 -16.15 1.46 -6.65
N GLY A 151 -16.24 1.87 -7.93
CA GLY A 151 -16.63 3.23 -8.32
C GLY A 151 -15.60 4.30 -7.96
N TRP A 152 -14.34 3.92 -7.73
CA TRP A 152 -13.23 4.83 -7.41
C TRP A 152 -12.51 5.33 -8.66
N LEU A 153 -12.74 4.68 -9.79
CA LEU A 153 -12.33 5.10 -11.12
C LEU A 153 -13.58 5.22 -12.00
N SER A 154 -13.61 6.21 -12.89
CA SER A 154 -14.71 6.51 -13.80
C SER A 154 -14.21 6.92 -15.17
#